data_AF-A0A929GAM0-F1
#
_entry.id   AF-A0A929GAM0-F1
#
_cell.length_a   1.000
_cell.length_b   1.000
_cell.length_c   1.000
_cell.angle_alpha   90.00
_cell.angle_beta   90.00
_cell.angle_gamma   90.00
#
_symmetry.space_group_name_H-M   'P 1'
#
loop_
_entity.id
_entity.type
_entity.pdbx_description
1 polymer ?
#
loop_
_entity_poly.entity_id
_entity_poly.type
_entity_poly.pdbx_seq_one_letter_code
_entity_poly.pdbx_strand_id
1 'polypeptide(L)' 'MQISIIIVNWNTRDLLADCIESIYASPPKGKFDIWVVDNFSS' A
#
# COMPACT_ATOMS: atom_id res chain seq x y z
N MET A 1 6.61 17.86 2.26
CA MET A 1 7.08 16.60 2.85
C MET A 1 6.81 15.48 1.86
N GLN A 2 7.70 14.50 1.76
CA GLN A 2 7.54 13.32 0.91
C GLN A 2 7.48 12.09 1.83
N ILE A 3 6.51 11.20 1.59
CA ILE A 3 6.28 10.00 2.42
C ILE A 3 6.34 8.76 1.53
N SER A 4 7.02 7.72 1.99
CA SER A 4 7.00 6.39 1.37
C SER A 4 6.21 5.44 2.25
N ILE A 5 5.21 4.76 1.69
CA ILE A 5 4.36 3.79 2.39
C ILE A 5 4.79 2.39 1.96
N ILE A 6 5.25 1.57 2.90
CA ILE A 6 5.74 0.21 2.64
C ILE A 6 4.73 -0.79 3.20
N ILE A 7 4.17 -1.63 2.35
CA ILE A 7 3.17 -2.64 2.70
C ILE A 7 3.79 -4.01 2.48
N VAL A 8 3.93 -4.80 3.55
CA VAL A 8 4.29 -6.21 3.43
C VAL A 8 3.02 -7.03 3.23
N ASN A 9 2.96 -7.84 2.18
CA ASN A 9 1.80 -8.63 1.78
C ASN A 9 2.11 -10.13 1.81
N TRP A 10 1.17 -10.95 2.30
CA TRP A 10 1.22 -12.41 2.15
C TRP A 10 -0.18 -13.00 2.03
N ASN A 11 -0.53 -13.49 0.83
CA ASN A 11 -1.83 -14.12 0.53
C ASN A 11 -3.07 -13.28 0.88
N THR A 12 -2.96 -11.95 0.83
CA THR A 12 -4.03 -11.01 1.17
C THR A 12 -4.45 -10.15 -0.02
N ARG A 13 -4.70 -10.75 -1.19
CA ARG A 13 -4.99 -10.03 -2.45
C ARG A 13 -6.08 -8.97 -2.30
N ASP A 14 -7.25 -9.37 -1.80
CA ASP A 14 -8.41 -8.47 -1.74
C ASP A 14 -8.20 -7.39 -0.67
N LEU A 15 -7.66 -7.76 0.49
CA LEU A 15 -7.33 -6.80 1.56
C LEU A 15 -6.23 -5.81 1.14
N LEU A 16 -5.23 -6.25 0.35
CA LEU A 16 -4.20 -5.39 -0.20
C LEU A 16 -4.81 -4.37 -1.16
N ALA A 17 -5.74 -4.80 -2.01
CA ALA A 17 -6.46 -3.90 -2.92
C ALA A 17 -7.25 -2.86 -2.13
N ASP A 18 -8.08 -3.29 -1.16
CA ASP A 18 -8.86 -2.39 -0.30
C ASP A 18 -7.96 -1.40 0.47
N CYS A 19 -6.81 -1.87 0.96
CA CYS A 19 -5.83 -1.03 1.65
C CYS A 19 -5.27 0.07 0.74
N ILE A 20 -4.82 -0.29 -0.46
CA ILE A 20 -4.29 0.66 -1.44
C ILE A 20 -5.38 1.66 -1.86
N GLU A 21 -6.60 1.19 -2.12
CA GLU A 21 -7.75 2.05 -2.44
C GLU A 21 -8.04 3.05 -1.32
N SER A 22 -7.99 2.63 -0.06
CA SER A 22 -8.21 3.52 1.09
C SER A 22 -7.16 4.63 1.19
N ILE A 23 -5.90 4.34 0.84
CA ILE A 23 -4.81 5.33 0.82
C ILE A 23 -5.06 6.37 -0.27
N TYR A 24 -5.50 5.94 -1.46
CA TYR A 24 -5.86 6.86 -2.54
C TYR A 24 -7.14 7.66 -2.25
N ALA A 25 -8.08 7.09 -1.50
CA ALA A 25 -9.29 7.79 -1.07
C ALA A 25 -9.00 8.89 -0.02
N SER A 26 -7.94 8.73 0.78
CA SER A 26 -7.50 9.71 1.78
C SER A 26 -5.98 9.90 1.76
N PRO A 27 -5.44 10.57 0.72
CA PRO A 27 -4.00 10.62 0.49
C PRO A 27 -3.27 11.49 1.53
N PRO A 28 -1.99 11.18 1.85
CA PRO A 28 -1.15 12.04 2.66
C PRO A 28 -0.99 13.44 2.07
N LYS A 29 -0.73 14.44 2.92
CA LYS A 29 -0.42 15.80 2.45
C LYS A 29 0.97 15.84 1.79
N GLY A 30 0.99 15.92 0.47
CA GLY A 30 2.21 16.08 -0.32
C GLY A 30 2.44 14.90 -1.27
N LYS A 31 3.68 14.75 -1.75
CA LYS A 31 4.05 13.63 -2.63
C LYS A 31 4.19 12.36 -1.81
N PHE A 32 3.71 11.25 -2.34
CA PHE A 32 3.90 9.94 -1.73
C PHE A 32 4.10 8.85 -2.79
N ASP A 33 4.70 7.74 -2.36
CA ASP A 33 4.84 6.50 -3.12
C ASP A 33 4.42 5.31 -2.25
N ILE A 34 4.02 4.21 -2.91
CA ILE A 34 3.59 2.97 -2.26
C ILE A 34 4.48 1.84 -2.81
N TRP A 35 5.10 1.09 -1.90
CA TRP A 35 5.88 -0.10 -2.21
C TRP A 35 5.25 -1.32 -1.57
N VAL A 36 4.89 -2.30 -2.39
CA VAL A 36 4.41 -3.60 -1.92
C VAL A 36 5.57 -4.58 -1.91
N VAL A 37 5.84 -5.16 -0.75
CA VAL A 37 6.80 -6.25 -0.58
C VAL A 37 6.01 -7.54 -0.42
N ASP A 38 5.98 -8.34 -1.48
CA ASP A 38 5.37 -9.66 -1.43
C ASP A 38 6.26 -10.64 -0.67
N ASN A 39 5.70 -11.27 0.36
CA ASN A 39 6.37 -12.25 1.19
C ASN A 39 6.04 -13.68 0.76
N PHE A 40 6.27 -13.98 -0.52
CA PHE A 40 6.08 -15.31 -1.10
C PHE A 40 4.61 -15.76 -1.08
N SER A 41 3.73 -14.92 -1.62
CA SER A 41 2.34 -15.30 -1.87
C SER A 41 2.24 -16.41 -2.92
N SER A 42 1.16 -17.19 -2.87
CA SER A 42 0.89 -18.32 -3.78
C SER A 42 -0.28 -18.05 -4.74
#